data_AF-A0A1Q3A5N5-F1
#
_entry.id   AF-A0A1Q3A5N5-F1
#
_cell.length_a   1.000
_cell.length_b   1.000
_cell.length_c   1.000
_cell.angle_alpha   90.00
_cell.angle_beta   90.00
_cell.angle_gamma   90.00
#
_symmetry.space_group_name_H-M   'P 1'
#
loop_
_entity.id
_entity.type
_entity.pdbx_description
1 polymer ?
#
loop_
_entity_poly.entity_id
_entity_poly.type
_entity_poly.pdbx_seq_one_letter_code
_entity_poly.pdbx_strand_id
1 'polypeptide(L)'
;MPELKRIHRSVMDPDNNTDDGEDAIPMQPLDIDEQEDLIQQLEKGNSKRNHLYVNVLTGIYAICGLSFLCQTRKSLGKEFWVYGLGCISMALSIVSVRYEIVTDFQVFMTSQVQMNNIALQRFNVAVLVLVEWLALTELPLGMVSQIPLFLFFVSILTKRWVRSMENEITSLRGLKYKYKSA
;
A
#
# COMPACT_ATOMS: atom_id res chain seq x y z
N MET A 1 -23.89 2.80 -8.85
CA MET A 1 -23.72 3.87 -7.84
C MET A 1 -23.32 5.17 -8.53
N PRO A 2 -24.29 6.03 -8.89
CA PRO A 2 -24.10 7.25 -9.68
C PRO A 2 -23.97 8.54 -8.86
N GLU A 3 -24.04 8.45 -7.52
CA GLU A 3 -24.31 9.60 -6.66
C GLU A 3 -23.09 10.50 -6.40
N LEU A 4 -21.86 9.99 -6.54
CA LEU A 4 -20.65 10.80 -6.34
C LEU A 4 -20.43 11.85 -7.44
N LYS A 5 -20.96 11.61 -8.66
CA LYS A 5 -20.73 12.49 -9.81
C LYS A 5 -21.67 13.71 -9.81
N ARG A 6 -22.81 13.62 -9.11
CA ARG A 6 -23.81 14.69 -9.03
C ARG A 6 -23.39 15.82 -8.08
N ILE A 7 -22.62 15.50 -7.05
CA ILE A 7 -22.17 16.48 -6.05
C ILE A 7 -21.06 17.39 -6.61
N HIS A 8 -20.18 16.88 -7.48
CA HIS A 8 -19.09 17.67 -8.04
C HIS A 8 -19.55 18.67 -9.12
N ARG A 9 -20.69 18.40 -9.79
CA ARG A 9 -21.25 19.31 -10.82
C ARG A 9 -22.09 20.44 -10.22
N SER A 10 -22.67 20.21 -9.04
CA SER A 10 -23.54 21.19 -8.36
C SER A 10 -22.79 22.36 -7.72
N VAL A 11 -21.46 22.26 -7.59
CA VAL A 11 -20.64 23.30 -6.93
C VAL A 11 -20.07 24.30 -7.95
N MET A 12 -20.18 24.03 -9.26
CA MET A 12 -19.42 24.78 -10.27
C MET A 12 -20.20 25.73 -11.17
N ASP A 13 -21.54 25.75 -11.13
CA ASP A 13 -22.33 26.69 -11.95
C ASP A 13 -23.62 27.13 -11.24
N PRO A 14 -23.73 28.38 -10.76
CA PRO A 14 -24.99 28.93 -10.26
C PRO A 14 -25.84 29.59 -11.36
N ASP A 15 -25.37 29.74 -12.59
CA ASP A 15 -26.10 30.45 -13.64
C ASP A 15 -25.97 29.75 -15.00
N ASN A 16 -26.88 28.83 -15.32
CA ASN A 16 -27.55 28.85 -16.62
C ASN A 16 -28.73 27.86 -16.68
N ASN A 17 -29.93 28.41 -16.61
CA ASN A 17 -31.15 27.75 -17.05
C ASN A 17 -31.32 27.94 -18.55
N THR A 18 -31.14 26.89 -19.35
CA THR A 18 -31.79 26.67 -20.66
C THR A 18 -31.49 25.21 -21.04
N ASP A 19 -32.39 24.28 -20.80
CA ASP A 19 -33.54 23.89 -21.63
C ASP A 19 -33.17 23.39 -23.03
N ASP A 20 -33.65 22.19 -23.31
CA ASP A 20 -33.76 21.47 -24.58
C ASP A 20 -32.53 21.22 -25.47
N GLY A 21 -32.26 19.94 -25.72
CA GLY A 21 -31.42 19.51 -26.83
C GLY A 21 -30.91 18.08 -26.68
N GLU A 22 -31.44 17.19 -27.51
CA GLU A 22 -30.86 15.88 -27.80
C GLU A 22 -29.39 16.03 -28.26
N ASP A 23 -28.44 15.87 -27.35
CA ASP A 23 -27.06 15.60 -27.71
C ASP A 23 -26.66 14.26 -27.12
N ALA A 24 -26.78 13.23 -27.97
CA ALA A 24 -25.90 12.09 -27.91
C ALA A 24 -24.48 12.66 -27.80
N ILE A 25 -23.93 12.67 -26.58
CA ILE A 25 -22.58 13.18 -26.32
C ILE A 25 -21.68 12.56 -27.38
N PRO A 26 -21.17 13.33 -28.36
CA PRO A 26 -20.26 12.75 -29.31
C PRO A 26 -19.09 12.27 -28.45
N MET A 27 -18.82 10.97 -28.47
CA MET A 27 -17.52 10.46 -28.04
C MET A 27 -16.50 11.01 -29.03
N GLN A 28 -16.18 12.29 -28.88
CA GLN A 28 -15.13 12.94 -29.61
C GLN A 28 -13.85 12.23 -29.17
N PRO A 29 -13.08 11.66 -30.12
CA PRO A 29 -11.82 11.01 -29.78
C PRO A 29 -10.99 12.04 -29.02
N LEU A 30 -10.70 11.73 -27.75
CA LEU A 30 -9.85 12.57 -26.92
C LEU A 30 -8.52 12.75 -27.66
N ASP A 31 -8.05 13.98 -27.76
CA ASP A 31 -6.83 14.26 -28.51
C ASP A 31 -5.66 13.49 -27.86
N ILE A 32 -4.76 12.95 -28.68
CA ILE A 32 -3.76 11.99 -28.22
C ILE A 32 -2.85 12.61 -27.14
N ASP A 33 -2.59 13.90 -27.26
CA ASP A 33 -1.80 14.69 -26.32
C ASP A 33 -2.56 14.90 -25.00
N GLU A 34 -3.88 15.12 -25.06
CA GLU A 34 -4.73 15.25 -23.87
C GLU A 34 -4.83 13.91 -23.12
N GLN A 35 -4.88 12.78 -23.83
CA GLN A 35 -4.85 11.46 -23.22
C GLN A 35 -3.51 11.15 -22.53
N GLU A 36 -2.38 11.57 -23.11
CA GLU A 36 -1.05 11.43 -22.51
C GLU A 36 -0.94 12.24 -21.21
N ASP A 37 -1.43 13.48 -21.24
CA ASP A 37 -1.43 14.36 -20.07
C ASP A 37 -2.29 13.78 -18.94
N LEU A 38 -3.45 13.21 -19.25
CA LEU A 38 -4.30 12.54 -18.25
C LEU A 38 -3.64 11.29 -17.66
N ILE A 39 -2.99 10.46 -18.49
CA ILE A 39 -2.25 9.28 -18.01
C ILE A 39 -1.08 9.71 -17.11
N GLN A 40 -0.35 10.75 -17.52
CA GLN A 40 0.78 11.27 -16.73
C GLN A 40 0.31 11.90 -15.41
N GLN A 41 -0.82 12.60 -15.40
CA GLN A 41 -1.45 13.12 -14.18
C GLN A 41 -1.92 11.99 -13.27
N LEU A 42 -2.49 10.91 -13.82
CA LEU A 42 -2.86 9.71 -13.07
C LEU A 42 -1.65 9.01 -12.46
N GLU A 43 -0.55 8.86 -13.21
CA GLU A 43 0.71 8.30 -12.69
C GLU A 43 1.29 9.13 -11.54
N LYS A 44 1.41 10.45 -11.74
CA LYS A 44 1.90 11.38 -10.71
C LYS A 44 0.99 11.39 -9.48
N GLY A 45 -0.32 11.40 -9.69
CA GLY A 45 -1.33 11.35 -8.62
C GLY A 45 -1.28 10.03 -7.86
N ASN A 46 -1.10 8.92 -8.57
CA ASN A 46 -1.00 7.59 -7.98
C ASN A 46 0.28 7.43 -7.14
N SER A 47 1.44 7.84 -7.68
CA SER A 47 2.71 7.82 -6.94
C SER A 47 2.60 8.62 -5.64
N LYS A 48 2.09 9.87 -5.69
CA LYS A 48 1.88 10.70 -4.50
C LYS A 48 0.96 10.03 -3.47
N ARG A 49 -0.13 9.42 -3.91
CA ARG A 49 -1.07 8.69 -3.04
C ARG A 49 -0.42 7.46 -2.41
N ASN A 50 0.34 6.67 -3.18
CA ASN A 50 1.07 5.51 -2.67
C ASN A 50 2.08 5.92 -1.59
N HIS A 51 2.85 7.00 -1.81
CA HIS A 51 3.74 7.53 -0.78
C HIS A 51 2.98 7.93 0.50
N LEU A 52 1.84 8.60 0.37
CA LEU A 52 1.00 8.97 1.52
C LEU A 52 0.50 7.72 2.27
N TYR A 53 -0.03 6.73 1.56
CA TYR A 53 -0.52 5.48 2.17
C TYR A 53 0.59 4.71 2.88
N VAL A 54 1.77 4.60 2.28
CA VAL A 54 2.92 3.93 2.92
C VAL A 54 3.39 4.70 4.15
N ASN A 55 3.35 6.04 4.12
CA ASN A 55 3.68 6.86 5.29
C ASN A 55 2.68 6.65 6.45
N VAL A 56 1.37 6.66 6.16
CA VAL A 56 0.33 6.35 7.14
C VAL A 56 0.51 4.94 7.69
N LEU A 57 0.73 3.95 6.83
CA LEU A 57 0.97 2.57 7.23
C LEU A 57 2.20 2.47 8.14
N THR A 58 3.27 3.19 7.84
CA THR A 58 4.47 3.24 8.69
C THR A 58 4.17 3.81 10.07
N GLY A 59 3.33 4.85 10.16
CA GLY A 59 2.87 5.39 11.44
C GLY A 59 2.13 4.34 12.27
N ILE A 60 1.21 3.60 11.65
CA ILE A 60 0.47 2.51 12.31
C ILE A 60 1.45 1.45 12.84
N TYR A 61 2.38 1.00 11.99
CA TYR A 61 3.41 0.03 12.37
C TYR A 61 4.29 0.53 13.52
N ALA A 62 4.67 1.81 13.52
CA ALA A 62 5.47 2.39 14.59
C ALA A 62 4.70 2.40 15.92
N ILE A 63 3.41 2.74 15.91
CA ILE A 63 2.56 2.72 17.12
C ILE A 63 2.42 1.29 17.65
N CYS A 64 2.16 0.31 16.78
CA CYS A 64 2.07 -1.10 17.15
C CYS A 64 3.41 -1.62 17.69
N GLY A 65 4.52 -1.30 17.02
CA GLY A 65 5.87 -1.67 17.44
C GLY A 65 6.25 -1.06 18.79
N LEU A 66 5.93 0.20 19.05
CA LEU A 66 6.14 0.86 20.34
C LEU A 66 5.32 0.20 21.45
N SER A 67 4.07 -0.16 21.16
CA SER A 67 3.21 -0.86 22.11
C SER A 67 3.77 -2.24 22.46
N PHE A 68 4.28 -2.99 21.47
CA PHE A 68 4.94 -4.27 21.71
C PHE A 68 6.24 -4.09 22.50
N LEU A 69 7.08 -3.10 22.17
CA LEU A 69 8.30 -2.80 22.93
C LEU A 69 7.99 -2.47 24.40
N CYS A 70 6.94 -1.69 24.66
CA CYS A 70 6.48 -1.41 26.02
C CYS A 70 6.07 -2.67 26.77
N GLN A 71 5.41 -3.63 26.08
CA GLN A 71 5.08 -4.93 26.67
C GLN A 71 6.33 -5.79 26.88
N THR A 72 7.28 -5.80 25.94
CA THR A 72 8.55 -6.51 26.07
C THR A 72 9.31 -6.12 27.35
N ARG A 73 9.29 -4.83 27.73
CA ARG A 73 9.94 -4.35 28.96
C ARG A 73 9.29 -4.86 30.24
N LYS A 74 8.01 -5.19 30.20
CA LYS A 74 7.23 -5.68 31.35
C LYS A 74 7.20 -7.21 31.41
N SER A 75 7.35 -7.87 30.28
CA SER A 75 7.32 -9.32 30.15
C SER A 75 8.64 -9.97 30.60
N LEU A 76 8.52 -11.16 31.18
CA LEU A 76 9.66 -12.00 31.58
C LEU A 76 9.53 -13.38 30.91
N GLY A 77 10.64 -14.11 30.80
CA GLY A 77 10.63 -15.47 30.25
C GLY A 77 10.24 -15.52 28.77
N LYS A 78 9.29 -16.39 28.41
CA LYS A 78 8.90 -16.63 27.00
C LYS A 78 8.10 -15.49 26.37
N GLU A 79 7.33 -14.76 27.16
CA GLU A 79 6.58 -13.57 26.69
C GLU A 79 7.50 -12.50 26.11
N PHE A 80 8.69 -12.31 26.71
CA PHE A 80 9.71 -11.40 26.20
C PHE A 80 10.10 -11.74 24.76
N TRP A 81 10.29 -13.02 24.48
CA TRP A 81 10.64 -13.50 23.14
C TRP A 81 9.49 -13.33 22.15
N VAL A 82 8.25 -13.60 22.56
CA VAL A 82 7.05 -13.39 21.71
C VAL A 82 6.94 -11.93 21.29
N TYR A 83 6.99 -10.99 22.24
CA TYR A 83 6.88 -9.57 21.91
C TYR A 83 8.11 -9.05 21.15
N GLY A 84 9.31 -9.51 21.49
CA GLY A 84 10.55 -9.13 20.81
C GLY A 84 10.59 -9.61 19.35
N LEU A 85 10.26 -10.88 19.10
CA LEU A 85 10.17 -11.42 17.75
C LEU A 85 9.01 -10.80 16.96
N GLY A 86 7.89 -10.48 17.63
CA GLY A 86 6.79 -9.73 17.04
C GLY A 86 7.21 -8.35 16.54
N CYS A 87 7.99 -7.60 17.33
CA CYS A 87 8.59 -6.33 16.92
C CYS A 87 9.48 -6.48 15.68
N ILE A 88 10.35 -7.49 15.67
CA ILE A 88 11.23 -7.77 14.53
C ILE A 88 10.41 -8.06 13.28
N SER A 89 9.36 -8.89 13.38
CA SER A 89 8.48 -9.20 12.25
C SER A 89 7.75 -7.97 11.69
N MET A 90 7.24 -7.10 12.57
CA MET A 90 6.62 -5.84 12.17
C MET A 90 7.61 -4.92 11.44
N ALA A 91 8.82 -4.79 11.98
CA ALA A 91 9.88 -3.98 11.35
C ALA A 91 10.26 -4.51 9.97
N LEU A 92 10.45 -5.82 9.83
CA LEU A 92 10.74 -6.47 8.55
C LEU A 92 9.61 -6.23 7.52
N SER A 93 8.36 -6.36 7.94
CA SER A 93 7.21 -6.16 7.07
C SER A 93 7.16 -4.73 6.51
N ILE A 94 7.33 -3.70 7.34
CA ILE A 94 7.28 -2.31 6.87
C ILE A 94 8.50 -1.92 6.05
N VAL A 95 9.69 -2.41 6.40
CA VAL A 95 10.90 -2.23 5.60
C VAL A 95 10.71 -2.83 4.22
N SER A 96 10.14 -4.03 4.12
CA SER A 96 9.88 -4.67 2.83
C SER A 96 8.86 -3.92 1.98
N VAL A 97 7.83 -3.33 2.58
CA VAL A 97 6.85 -2.50 1.88
C VAL A 97 7.49 -1.21 1.38
N ARG A 98 8.26 -0.52 2.23
CA ARG A 98 8.94 0.73 1.84
C ARG A 98 9.99 0.50 0.78
N TYR A 99 10.80 -0.56 0.88
CA TYR A 99 11.80 -0.88 -0.12
C TYR A 99 11.18 -1.15 -1.51
N GLU A 100 9.97 -1.71 -1.55
CA GLU A 100 9.29 -2.02 -2.80
C GLU A 100 8.55 -0.83 -3.42
N ILE A 101 7.93 0.04 -2.60
CA ILE A 101 7.06 1.12 -3.09
C ILE A 101 7.76 2.48 -3.09
N VAL A 102 8.71 2.71 -2.19
CA VAL A 102 9.38 4.01 -1.98
C VAL A 102 10.84 3.88 -2.39
N THR A 103 11.16 4.38 -3.58
CA THR A 103 12.53 4.41 -4.14
C THR A 103 13.53 5.16 -3.26
N ASP A 104 13.06 6.13 -2.45
CA ASP A 104 13.92 6.92 -1.54
C ASP A 104 14.59 6.09 -0.44
N PHE A 105 14.15 4.85 -0.19
CA PHE A 105 14.81 3.97 0.78
C PHE A 105 16.22 3.55 0.33
N GLN A 106 16.52 3.61 -0.97
CA GLN A 106 17.87 3.40 -1.49
C GLN A 106 18.86 4.47 -1.00
N VAL A 107 18.40 5.68 -0.68
CA VAL A 107 19.29 6.77 -0.19
C VAL A 107 19.72 6.54 1.27
N PHE A 108 18.83 5.98 2.10
CA PHE A 108 19.15 5.64 3.50
C PHE A 108 19.98 4.35 3.64
N MET A 109 19.84 3.42 2.68
CA MET A 109 20.67 2.21 2.55
C MET A 109 21.82 2.45 1.56
N THR A 110 22.68 3.43 1.87
CA THR A 110 23.94 3.70 1.15
C THR A 110 24.96 2.56 1.25
N SER A 111 24.64 1.48 1.97
CA SER A 111 25.37 0.23 1.94
C SER A 111 24.74 -0.71 0.92
N GLN A 112 25.57 -1.26 0.03
CA GLN A 112 25.28 -2.15 -1.11
C GLN A 112 24.55 -3.47 -0.76
N VAL A 113 23.62 -3.47 0.19
CA VAL A 113 22.77 -4.62 0.46
C VAL A 113 21.64 -4.56 -0.55
N GLN A 114 21.82 -5.22 -1.70
CA GLN A 114 20.69 -5.68 -2.51
C GLN A 114 19.85 -6.63 -1.64
N MET A 115 18.98 -6.05 -0.81
CA MET A 115 18.09 -6.83 0.03
C MET A 115 17.11 -7.56 -0.88
N ASN A 116 17.34 -8.86 -1.04
CA ASN A 116 16.42 -9.70 -1.77
C ASN A 116 15.09 -9.75 -0.98
N ASN A 117 14.07 -9.07 -1.50
CA ASN A 117 12.72 -9.03 -0.91
C ASN A 117 12.19 -10.43 -0.58
N ILE A 118 12.54 -11.44 -1.39
CA ILE A 118 12.12 -12.84 -1.18
C ILE A 118 12.80 -13.42 0.07
N ALA A 119 14.09 -13.14 0.27
CA ALA A 119 14.83 -13.61 1.44
C ALA A 119 14.29 -12.96 2.72
N LEU A 120 14.01 -11.65 2.68
CA LEU A 120 13.45 -10.90 3.81
C LEU A 120 12.05 -11.43 4.15
N GLN A 121 11.20 -11.69 3.15
CA GLN A 121 9.88 -12.28 3.37
C GLN A 121 9.96 -13.69 3.97
N ARG A 122 10.84 -14.57 3.45
CA ARG A 122 11.04 -15.93 4.00
C ARG A 122 11.52 -15.88 5.45
N PHE A 123 12.46 -14.99 5.75
CA PHE A 123 12.96 -14.79 7.10
C PHE A 123 11.83 -14.32 8.03
N ASN A 124 11.03 -13.35 7.58
CA ASN A 124 9.91 -12.84 8.35
C ASN A 124 8.83 -13.93 8.62
N VAL A 125 8.55 -14.80 7.64
CA VAL A 125 7.68 -15.96 7.84
C VAL A 125 8.26 -16.91 8.89
N ALA A 126 9.56 -17.19 8.85
CA ALA A 126 10.21 -18.03 9.86
C ALA A 126 10.09 -17.43 11.27
N VAL A 127 10.26 -16.11 11.40
CA VAL A 127 10.06 -15.38 12.67
C VAL A 127 8.60 -15.50 13.14
N LEU A 128 7.61 -15.35 12.26
CA LEU A 128 6.20 -15.49 12.61
C LEU A 128 5.84 -16.91 13.06
N VAL A 129 6.39 -17.94 12.42
CA VAL A 129 6.21 -19.34 12.85
C VAL A 129 6.78 -19.56 14.25
N LEU A 130 7.93 -18.96 14.57
CA LEU A 130 8.50 -19.01 15.92
C LEU A 130 7.65 -18.27 16.95
N VAL A 131 7.12 -17.09 16.61
CA VAL A 131 6.19 -16.33 17.46
C VAL A 131 4.94 -17.15 17.77
N GLU A 132 4.33 -17.75 16.74
CA GLU A 132 3.11 -18.55 16.90
C GLU A 132 3.37 -19.82 17.72
N TRP A 133 4.49 -20.50 17.45
CA TRP A 133 4.92 -21.66 18.23
C TRP A 133 5.10 -21.33 19.72
N LEU A 134 5.77 -20.21 20.02
CA LEU A 134 5.94 -19.74 21.40
C LEU A 134 4.61 -19.31 22.04
N ALA A 135 3.71 -18.70 21.26
CA ALA A 135 2.40 -18.28 21.75
C ALA A 135 1.48 -19.47 22.09
N LEU A 136 1.48 -20.53 21.27
CA LEU A 136 0.67 -21.73 21.47
C LEU A 136 1.11 -22.58 22.67
N THR A 137 2.39 -22.52 23.04
CA THR A 137 2.95 -23.45 24.03
C THR A 137 2.70 -23.05 25.47
N GLU A 138 2.50 -21.77 25.80
CA GLU A 138 2.51 -21.35 27.21
C GLU A 138 1.45 -20.36 27.68
N LEU A 139 0.63 -19.75 26.82
CA LEU A 139 -0.17 -18.61 27.27
C LEU A 139 -1.62 -18.62 26.78
N PRO A 140 -2.57 -18.13 27.60
CA PRO A 140 -3.77 -17.46 27.10
C PRO A 140 -3.38 -16.09 26.52
N LEU A 141 -2.34 -16.06 25.67
CA LEU A 141 -1.86 -14.87 24.98
C LEU A 141 -2.97 -14.52 24.00
N GLY A 142 -3.86 -13.65 24.46
CA GLY A 142 -5.03 -13.21 23.72
C GLY A 142 -4.66 -12.62 22.37
N MET A 143 -5.67 -12.19 21.63
CA MET A 143 -5.61 -11.73 20.23
C MET A 143 -4.49 -10.71 19.90
N VAL A 144 -3.84 -10.12 20.89
CA VAL A 144 -2.65 -9.27 20.76
C VAL A 144 -1.49 -9.99 20.07
N SER A 145 -1.22 -11.27 20.35
CA SER A 145 -0.10 -12.02 19.73
C SER A 145 -0.25 -12.16 18.21
N GLN A 146 -1.48 -12.03 17.70
CA GLN A 146 -1.83 -12.12 16.28
C GLN A 146 -1.58 -10.82 15.51
N ILE A 147 -1.28 -9.71 16.19
CA ILE A 147 -1.05 -8.41 15.54
C ILE A 147 0.10 -8.45 14.51
N PRO A 148 1.28 -9.03 14.80
CA PRO A 148 2.36 -9.12 13.82
C PRO A 148 1.98 -9.93 12.58
N LEU A 149 1.22 -11.01 12.76
CA LEU A 149 0.72 -11.85 11.68
C LEU A 149 -0.30 -11.08 10.82
N PHE A 150 -1.25 -10.38 11.44
CA PHE A 150 -2.21 -9.54 10.74
C PHE A 150 -1.50 -8.45 9.93
N LEU A 151 -0.56 -7.73 10.55
CA LEU A 151 0.22 -6.70 9.88
C LEU A 151 1.03 -7.28 8.71
N PHE A 152 1.63 -8.45 8.87
CA PHE A 152 2.31 -9.14 7.78
C PHE A 152 1.38 -9.40 6.59
N PHE A 153 0.14 -9.86 6.81
CA PHE A 153 -0.84 -9.99 5.73
C PHE A 153 -1.19 -8.65 5.07
N VAL A 154 -1.40 -7.60 5.86
CA VAL A 154 -1.63 -6.24 5.35
C VAL A 154 -0.46 -5.78 4.47
N SER A 155 0.79 -6.13 4.84
CA SER A 155 1.98 -5.81 4.05
C SER A 155 1.95 -6.47 2.66
N ILE A 156 1.56 -7.76 2.59
CA ILE A 156 1.44 -8.51 1.34
C ILE A 156 0.33 -7.93 0.47
N LEU A 157 -0.84 -7.64 1.07
CA LEU A 157 -1.97 -7.05 0.36
C LEU A 157 -1.63 -5.69 -0.21
N THR A 158 -0.94 -4.85 0.55
CA THR A 158 -0.50 -3.51 0.11
C THR A 158 0.41 -3.62 -1.11
N LYS A 159 1.43 -4.49 -1.07
CA LYS A 159 2.33 -4.74 -2.21
C LYS A 159 1.56 -5.22 -3.44
N ARG A 160 0.65 -6.17 -3.25
CA ARG A 160 -0.18 -6.70 -4.34
C ARG A 160 -1.06 -5.62 -4.96
N TRP A 161 -1.65 -4.77 -4.14
CA TRP A 161 -2.52 -3.68 -4.59
C TRP A 161 -1.74 -2.65 -5.41
N VAL A 162 -0.55 -2.25 -4.96
CA VAL A 162 0.32 -1.34 -5.72
C VAL A 162 0.73 -1.95 -7.06
N ARG A 163 1.18 -3.20 -7.09
CA ARG A 163 1.53 -3.89 -8.34
C ARG A 163 0.35 -4.01 -9.30
N SER A 164 -0.86 -4.29 -8.79
CA SER A 164 -2.07 -4.34 -9.62
C SER A 164 -2.32 -3.01 -10.30
N MET A 165 -2.16 -1.92 -9.55
CA MET A 165 -2.38 -0.57 -10.08
C MET A 165 -1.33 -0.16 -11.10
N GLU A 166 -0.06 -0.52 -10.90
CA GLU A 166 1.00 -0.33 -11.89
C GLU A 166 0.73 -1.11 -13.17
N ASN A 167 0.24 -2.35 -13.06
CA ASN A 167 -0.15 -3.16 -14.21
C ASN A 167 -1.34 -2.56 -14.98
N GLU A 168 -2.35 -2.05 -14.27
CA GLU A 168 -3.51 -1.38 -14.89
C GLU A 168 -3.08 -0.11 -15.66
N ILE A 169 -2.23 0.72 -15.07
CA ILE A 169 -1.65 1.90 -15.74
C ILE A 169 -0.83 1.49 -16.97
N THR A 170 -0.01 0.44 -16.84
CA THR A 170 0.79 -0.09 -17.96
C THR A 170 -0.10 -0.64 -19.07
N SER A 171 -1.21 -1.30 -18.73
CA SER A 171 -2.20 -1.80 -19.68
C SER A 171 -2.91 -0.65 -20.42
N LEU A 172 -3.25 0.44 -19.72
CA LEU A 172 -3.80 1.65 -20.36
C LEU A 172 -2.81 2.23 -21.39
N ARG A 173 -1.52 2.25 -21.06
CA ARG A 173 -0.46 2.64 -22.00
C ARG A 173 -0.32 1.66 -23.17
N GLY A 174 -0.56 0.37 -22.95
CA GLY A 174 -0.54 -0.66 -24.00
C GLY A 174 -1.69 -0.56 -25.00
N LEU A 175 -2.90 -0.22 -24.53
CA LEU A 175 -4.08 -0.01 -25.38
C LEU A 175 -3.87 1.14 -26.38
N LYS A 176 -3.15 2.20 -25.98
CA LYS A 176 -2.74 3.32 -26.85
C LYS A 176 -1.94 2.85 -28.09
N TYR A 177 -1.00 1.91 -27.93
CA TYR A 177 -0.19 1.41 -29.06
C TYR A 177 -1.01 0.61 -30.07
N LYS A 178 -2.05 -0.08 -29.61
CA LYS A 178 -2.94 -0.87 -30.46
C LYS A 178 -3.87 0.01 -31.31
N TYR A 179 -4.22 1.21 -30.85
CA TYR A 179 -5.02 2.18 -31.62
C TYR A 179 -4.17 3.06 -32.55
N LYS A 180 -2.86 3.25 -32.28
CA LYS A 180 -1.94 3.97 -33.17
C LYS A 180 -1.51 3.15 -34.41
N SER A 181 -1.75 1.84 -34.39
CA SER A 181 -1.32 0.90 -35.44
C SER A 181 -2.45 0.38 -36.35
N ALA A 182 -3.68 0.84 -36.12
CA ALA A 182 -4.87 0.59 -36.94
C ALA A 182 -5.26 1.87 -37.69
#